data_AF-A0A7J8UAJ6-F1
#
_entry.id   AF-A0A7J8UAJ6-F1
#
_cell.length_a   1.000
_cell.length_b   1.000
_cell.length_c   1.000
_cell.angle_alpha   90.00
_cell.angle_beta   90.00
_cell.angle_gamma   90.00
#
_symmetry.space_group_name_H-M   'P 1'
#
loop_
_entity.id
_entity.type
_entity.pdbx_description
1 polymer ?
#
loop_
_entity_poly.entity_id
_entity_poly.type
_entity_poly.pdbx_seq_one_letter_code
_entity_poly.pdbx_strand_id
1 'polypeptide(L)'
;MLELGKQVHGLVIQLGYESCMFISNALVDMYAKCSDMSAARDVFSRMSRRDVVSWTSIIVGAAQHGQAEEALSLYDNMILNGVKPNEVTFVGLIYACSHVGLVNRGRELFKSMVEDYGIHPSLQHYTCLLDLLGRSGHLEEAESVIKLMPFKPDEPTWAALLSACKQYRNAKMAIKFADHLFSLKPEEPSTYILLSNTYASSGLWEHASKARHLLESLEVRKEPGYSYIYFGKESQMFYAGETSHPMKDKIFGLLNELDVEMRRRGYVPDTSYILHNTDHQEKERQLFWHSERLAVAYGILKSVPGTVIRIVKNLRVCGDCHTVLKLISDIVQREIVVRDAKRYHHFKGGKCSCNDFW
;
A
#
# COMPACT_ATOMS: atom_id res chain seq x y z
N MET A 1 15.08 -3.08 -9.85
CA MET A 1 14.57 -4.34 -10.46
C MET A 1 13.97 -4.16 -11.85
N LEU A 2 13.17 -3.11 -12.12
CA LEU A 2 12.54 -2.88 -13.43
C LEU A 2 13.52 -2.96 -14.63
N GLU A 3 14.69 -2.33 -14.52
CA GLU A 3 15.68 -2.33 -15.62
C GLU A 3 16.25 -3.72 -15.93
N LEU A 4 16.42 -4.57 -14.91
CA LEU A 4 16.81 -5.96 -15.12
C LEU A 4 15.65 -6.74 -15.77
N GLY A 5 14.41 -6.49 -15.34
CA GLY A 5 13.22 -7.07 -15.96
C GLY A 5 13.10 -6.73 -17.45
N LYS A 6 13.40 -5.48 -17.84
CA LYS A 6 13.46 -5.06 -19.24
C LYS A 6 14.55 -5.78 -20.03
N GLN A 7 15.73 -5.99 -19.43
CA GLN A 7 16.80 -6.76 -20.08
C GLN A 7 16.40 -8.22 -20.31
N VAL A 8 15.77 -8.85 -19.31
CA VAL A 8 15.22 -10.22 -19.45
C VAL A 8 14.15 -10.27 -20.53
N HIS A 9 13.24 -9.30 -20.59
CA HIS A 9 12.22 -9.23 -21.64
C HIS A 9 12.86 -9.05 -23.03
N GLY A 10 13.89 -8.22 -23.17
CA GLY A 10 14.65 -8.10 -24.42
C GLY A 10 15.27 -9.43 -24.86
N LEU A 11 15.82 -10.21 -23.93
CA LEU A 11 16.34 -11.55 -24.21
C LEU A 11 15.22 -12.53 -24.65
N VAL A 12 14.04 -12.47 -24.01
CA VAL A 12 12.87 -13.28 -24.41
C VAL A 12 12.50 -13.02 -25.87
N ILE A 13 12.45 -11.74 -26.29
CA ILE A 13 12.17 -11.36 -27.67
C ILE A 13 13.27 -11.84 -28.62
N GLN A 14 14.53 -11.63 -28.24
CA GLN A 14 15.68 -12.03 -29.09
C GLN A 14 15.71 -13.55 -29.33
N LEU A 15 15.27 -14.34 -28.36
CA LEU A 15 15.22 -15.79 -28.44
C LEU A 15 13.92 -16.32 -29.08
N GLY A 16 12.96 -15.46 -29.45
CA GLY A 16 11.70 -15.84 -30.08
C GLY A 16 10.69 -16.49 -29.12
N TYR A 17 10.77 -16.19 -27.82
CA TYR A 17 9.91 -16.77 -26.78
C TYR A 17 8.74 -15.87 -26.37
N GLU A 18 8.51 -14.75 -27.03
CA GLU A 18 7.46 -13.77 -26.69
C GLU A 18 6.03 -14.32 -26.82
N SER A 19 5.83 -15.37 -27.64
CA SER A 19 4.54 -16.05 -27.79
C SER A 19 4.33 -17.17 -26.77
N CYS A 20 5.31 -17.48 -25.92
CA CYS A 20 5.17 -18.48 -24.87
C CYS A 20 4.32 -17.94 -23.72
N MET A 21 3.09 -18.45 -23.58
CA MET A 21 2.11 -17.97 -22.61
C MET A 21 2.63 -17.94 -21.17
N PHE A 22 3.41 -18.94 -20.75
CA PHE A 22 4.02 -18.97 -19.41
C PHE A 22 4.99 -17.81 -19.18
N ILE A 23 5.78 -17.48 -20.19
CA ILE A 23 6.75 -16.37 -20.13
C ILE A 23 6.00 -15.04 -20.21
N SER A 24 5.00 -14.90 -21.08
CA SER A 24 4.16 -13.69 -21.13
C SER A 24 3.46 -13.43 -19.80
N ASN A 25 2.91 -14.47 -19.15
CA ASN A 25 2.30 -14.37 -17.82
C ASN A 25 3.31 -13.89 -16.76
N ALA A 26 4.52 -14.47 -16.76
CA ALA A 26 5.60 -14.05 -15.86
C ALA A 26 6.04 -12.59 -16.12
N LEU A 27 6.06 -12.16 -17.38
CA LEU A 27 6.38 -10.77 -17.75
C LEU A 27 5.30 -9.79 -17.29
N VAL A 28 4.01 -10.13 -17.45
CA VAL A 28 2.89 -9.31 -16.93
C VAL A 28 3.02 -9.13 -15.41
N ASP A 29 3.20 -10.22 -14.68
CA ASP A 29 3.38 -10.19 -13.22
C ASP A 29 4.63 -9.40 -12.80
N MET A 30 5.75 -9.59 -13.50
CA MET A 30 7.00 -8.88 -13.23
C MET A 30 6.85 -7.37 -13.43
N TYR A 31 6.26 -6.92 -14.54
CA TYR A 31 6.10 -5.50 -14.82
C TYR A 31 5.16 -4.81 -13.82
N ALA A 32 4.03 -5.45 -13.47
CA ALA A 32 3.16 -4.99 -12.41
C ALA A 32 3.91 -4.87 -11.07
N LYS A 33 4.65 -5.91 -10.66
CA LYS A 33 5.47 -5.89 -9.43
C LYS A 33 6.70 -4.97 -9.49
N CYS A 34 7.01 -4.40 -10.64
CA CYS A 34 8.13 -3.48 -10.85
C CYS A 34 7.67 -2.04 -11.11
N SER A 35 6.46 -1.66 -10.68
CA SER A 35 5.90 -0.31 -10.79
C SER A 35 5.69 0.18 -12.23
N ASP A 36 5.57 -0.74 -13.21
CA ASP A 36 5.34 -0.41 -14.62
C ASP A 36 4.10 -1.13 -15.16
N MET A 37 2.95 -0.70 -14.67
CA MET A 37 1.67 -1.26 -15.08
C MET A 37 1.37 -1.01 -16.56
N SER A 38 1.96 0.02 -17.18
CA SER A 38 1.83 0.26 -18.63
C SER A 38 2.47 -0.88 -19.42
N ALA A 39 3.72 -1.23 -19.10
CA ALA A 39 4.39 -2.35 -19.75
C ALA A 39 3.68 -3.70 -19.50
N ALA A 40 3.10 -3.89 -18.32
CA ALA A 40 2.28 -5.07 -18.04
C ALA A 40 1.07 -5.18 -18.98
N ARG A 41 0.35 -4.07 -19.21
CA ARG A 41 -0.76 -4.01 -20.18
C ARG A 41 -0.28 -4.27 -21.60
N ASP A 42 0.86 -3.69 -21.99
CA ASP A 42 1.41 -3.88 -23.33
C ASP A 42 1.70 -5.36 -23.61
N VAL A 43 2.36 -6.06 -22.67
CA VAL A 43 2.59 -7.51 -22.79
C VAL A 43 1.26 -8.25 -22.89
N PHE A 44 0.34 -8.00 -21.96
CA PHE A 44 -0.97 -8.66 -21.92
C PHE A 44 -1.79 -8.44 -23.22
N SER A 45 -1.74 -7.24 -23.78
CA SER A 45 -2.46 -6.88 -25.01
C SER A 45 -1.90 -7.61 -26.24
N ARG A 46 -0.60 -7.90 -26.27
CA ARG A 46 0.08 -8.61 -27.37
C ARG A 46 -0.06 -10.13 -27.30
N MET A 47 -0.54 -10.68 -26.19
CA MET A 47 -0.79 -12.12 -26.07
C MET A 47 -1.91 -12.55 -27.01
N SER A 48 -1.64 -13.53 -27.87
CA SER A 48 -2.61 -14.10 -28.81
C SER A 48 -3.66 -14.98 -28.11
N ARG A 49 -3.28 -15.61 -27.00
CA ARG A 49 -4.14 -16.41 -26.14
C ARG A 49 -3.90 -16.01 -24.69
N ARG A 50 -4.98 -15.93 -23.91
CA ARG A 50 -4.94 -15.55 -22.49
C ARG A 50 -5.68 -16.61 -21.69
N ASP A 51 -5.04 -17.12 -20.66
CA ASP A 51 -5.63 -18.08 -19.74
C ASP A 51 -6.00 -17.39 -18.42
N VAL A 52 -6.54 -18.18 -17.48
CA VAL A 52 -6.89 -17.69 -16.14
C VAL A 52 -5.72 -16.99 -15.45
N VAL A 53 -4.48 -17.44 -15.69
CA VAL A 53 -3.28 -16.84 -15.10
C VAL A 53 -3.01 -15.48 -15.74
N SER A 54 -3.09 -15.35 -17.07
CA SER A 54 -2.93 -14.06 -17.77
C SER A 54 -3.87 -13.00 -17.21
N TRP A 55 -5.17 -13.33 -17.12
CA TRP A 55 -6.21 -12.42 -16.64
C TRP A 55 -6.03 -12.10 -15.15
N THR A 56 -5.75 -13.11 -14.33
CA THR A 56 -5.57 -12.92 -12.89
C THR A 56 -4.34 -12.05 -12.60
N SER A 57 -3.22 -12.26 -13.29
CA SER A 57 -2.00 -11.46 -13.12
C SER A 57 -2.25 -9.98 -13.41
N ILE A 58 -2.94 -9.64 -14.50
CA ILE A 58 -3.22 -8.23 -14.83
C ILE A 58 -4.26 -7.61 -13.89
N ILE A 59 -5.29 -8.36 -13.47
CA ILE A 59 -6.30 -7.90 -12.51
C ILE A 59 -5.67 -7.59 -11.15
N VAL A 60 -4.86 -8.51 -10.61
CA VAL A 60 -4.15 -8.32 -9.33
C VAL A 60 -3.15 -7.16 -9.44
N GLY A 61 -2.45 -7.04 -10.56
CA GLY A 61 -1.59 -5.89 -10.85
C GLY A 61 -2.36 -4.56 -10.79
N ALA A 62 -3.46 -4.44 -11.53
CA ALA A 62 -4.30 -3.24 -11.50
C ALA A 62 -4.79 -2.91 -10.07
N ALA A 63 -5.22 -3.93 -9.32
CA ALA A 63 -5.66 -3.79 -7.94
C ALA A 63 -4.56 -3.23 -7.01
N GLN A 64 -3.34 -3.78 -7.11
CA GLN A 64 -2.16 -3.31 -6.37
C GLN A 64 -1.76 -1.87 -6.74
N HIS A 65 -2.13 -1.40 -7.93
CA HIS A 65 -1.86 -0.04 -8.39
C HIS A 65 -2.97 0.97 -8.05
N GLY A 66 -4.01 0.56 -7.31
CA GLY A 66 -5.16 1.40 -6.99
C GLY A 66 -6.11 1.61 -8.18
N GLN A 67 -5.97 0.83 -9.25
CA GLN A 67 -6.74 0.99 -10.48
C GLN A 67 -7.98 0.08 -10.47
N ALA A 68 -8.87 0.33 -9.50
CA ALA A 68 -9.99 -0.57 -9.23
C ALA A 68 -10.98 -0.68 -10.39
N GLU A 69 -11.29 0.43 -11.06
CA GLU A 69 -12.16 0.43 -12.24
C GLU A 69 -11.61 -0.44 -13.37
N GLU A 70 -10.29 -0.36 -13.58
CA GLU A 70 -9.61 -1.20 -14.58
C GLU A 70 -9.62 -2.67 -14.18
N ALA A 71 -9.35 -2.99 -12.91
CA ALA A 71 -9.41 -4.36 -12.42
C ALA A 71 -10.79 -5.00 -12.64
N LEU A 72 -11.86 -4.24 -12.40
CA LEU A 72 -13.24 -4.67 -12.64
C LEU A 72 -13.52 -4.81 -14.15
N SER A 73 -13.07 -3.87 -14.99
CA SER A 73 -13.22 -3.97 -16.44
C SER A 73 -12.47 -5.18 -17.03
N LEU A 74 -11.27 -5.48 -16.52
CA LEU A 74 -10.49 -6.66 -16.91
C LEU A 74 -11.21 -7.95 -16.51
N TYR A 75 -11.88 -7.98 -15.36
CA TYR A 75 -12.72 -9.10 -14.95
C TYR A 75 -13.94 -9.29 -15.86
N ASP A 76 -14.64 -8.21 -16.22
CA ASP A 76 -15.77 -8.30 -17.15
C ASP A 76 -15.30 -8.85 -18.52
N ASN A 77 -14.15 -8.38 -19.00
CA ASN A 77 -13.53 -8.89 -20.23
C ASN A 77 -13.12 -10.36 -20.10
N MET A 78 -12.57 -10.78 -18.95
CA MET A 78 -12.23 -12.18 -18.68
C MET A 78 -13.45 -13.10 -18.85
N ILE A 79 -14.60 -12.70 -18.28
CA ILE A 79 -15.87 -13.44 -18.40
C ILE A 79 -16.37 -13.45 -19.84
N LEU A 80 -16.35 -12.31 -20.53
CA LEU A 80 -16.77 -12.21 -21.94
C LEU A 80 -15.93 -13.10 -22.87
N ASN A 81 -14.66 -13.34 -22.51
CA ASN A 81 -13.79 -14.27 -23.23
C ASN A 81 -14.00 -15.75 -22.82
N GLY A 82 -15.01 -16.04 -22.00
CA GLY A 82 -15.32 -17.40 -21.54
C GLY A 82 -14.31 -17.97 -20.54
N VAL A 83 -13.44 -17.14 -19.97
CA VAL A 83 -12.45 -17.57 -18.99
C VAL A 83 -13.04 -17.47 -17.59
N LYS A 84 -13.09 -18.58 -16.86
CA LYS A 84 -13.63 -18.59 -15.49
C LYS A 84 -12.61 -17.98 -14.50
N PRO A 85 -13.03 -17.03 -13.63
CA PRO A 85 -12.22 -16.55 -12.52
C PRO A 85 -11.88 -17.69 -11.55
N ASN A 86 -10.74 -17.55 -10.86
CA ASN A 86 -10.34 -18.44 -9.78
C ASN A 86 -10.28 -17.70 -8.45
N GLU A 87 -9.88 -18.40 -7.39
CA GLU A 87 -9.73 -17.85 -6.03
C GLU A 87 -8.90 -16.56 -6.02
N VAL A 88 -7.75 -16.58 -6.69
CA VAL A 88 -6.82 -15.44 -6.72
C VAL A 88 -7.43 -14.25 -7.46
N THR A 89 -8.25 -14.50 -8.50
CA THR A 89 -8.99 -13.44 -9.18
C THR A 89 -9.91 -12.70 -8.21
N PHE A 90 -10.68 -13.41 -7.38
CA PHE A 90 -11.59 -12.79 -6.43
C PHE A 90 -10.88 -12.07 -5.28
N VAL A 91 -9.76 -12.60 -4.78
CA VAL A 91 -8.90 -11.86 -3.85
C VAL A 91 -8.49 -10.52 -4.46
N GLY A 92 -7.99 -10.51 -5.69
CA GLY A 92 -7.60 -9.29 -6.40
C GLY A 92 -8.74 -8.28 -6.55
N LEU A 93 -9.94 -8.75 -6.90
CA LEU A 93 -11.10 -7.87 -7.12
C LEU A 93 -11.64 -7.26 -5.83
N ILE A 94 -11.75 -8.05 -4.75
CA ILE A 94 -12.21 -7.54 -3.45
C ILE A 94 -11.16 -6.57 -2.87
N TYR A 95 -9.88 -6.90 -3.04
CA TYR A 95 -8.77 -6.02 -2.67
C TYR A 95 -8.81 -4.69 -3.43
N ALA A 96 -9.09 -4.72 -4.74
CA ALA A 96 -9.30 -3.51 -5.53
C ALA A 96 -10.46 -2.66 -4.97
N CYS A 97 -11.59 -3.29 -4.63
CA CYS A 97 -12.73 -2.60 -4.03
C CYS A 97 -12.38 -1.98 -2.67
N SER A 98 -11.58 -2.65 -1.83
CA SER A 98 -11.14 -2.14 -0.52
C SER A 98 -10.35 -0.85 -0.62
N HIS A 99 -9.71 -0.60 -1.76
CA HIS A 99 -8.83 0.53 -1.99
C HIS A 99 -9.51 1.76 -2.57
N VAL A 100 -10.79 1.67 -2.92
CA VAL A 100 -11.61 2.79 -3.41
C VAL A 100 -12.98 2.86 -2.71
N GLY A 101 -13.21 2.04 -1.68
CA GLY A 101 -14.46 2.04 -0.91
C GLY A 101 -15.69 1.52 -1.66
N LEU A 102 -15.52 0.64 -2.66
CA LEU A 102 -16.63 0.06 -3.43
C LEU A 102 -17.29 -1.10 -2.66
N VAL A 103 -17.93 -0.78 -1.53
CA VAL A 103 -18.44 -1.78 -0.57
C VAL A 103 -19.46 -2.73 -1.21
N ASN A 104 -20.46 -2.19 -1.90
CA ASN A 104 -21.50 -3.00 -2.53
C ASN A 104 -20.91 -3.96 -3.57
N ARG A 105 -19.98 -3.48 -4.40
CA ARG A 105 -19.32 -4.31 -5.40
C ARG A 105 -18.47 -5.41 -4.77
N GLY A 106 -17.73 -5.10 -3.70
CA GLY A 106 -16.96 -6.11 -2.97
C GLY A 106 -17.84 -7.20 -2.35
N ARG A 107 -19.01 -6.84 -1.81
CA ARG A 107 -20.00 -7.81 -1.29
C ARG A 107 -20.55 -8.69 -2.40
N GLU A 108 -20.95 -8.10 -3.53
CA GLU A 108 -21.44 -8.84 -4.71
C GLU A 108 -20.40 -9.83 -5.22
N LEU A 109 -19.14 -9.40 -5.34
CA LEU A 109 -18.04 -10.26 -5.77
C LEU A 109 -17.80 -11.42 -4.80
N PHE A 110 -17.79 -11.15 -3.49
CA PHE A 110 -17.63 -12.20 -2.47
C PHE A 110 -18.78 -13.21 -2.52
N LYS A 111 -20.02 -12.74 -2.73
CA LYS A 111 -21.20 -13.58 -2.86
C LYS A 111 -21.16 -14.42 -4.15
N SER A 112 -20.92 -13.78 -5.29
CA SER A 112 -20.83 -14.42 -6.62
C SER A 112 -19.75 -15.49 -6.67
N MET A 113 -18.60 -15.25 -6.04
CA MET A 113 -17.53 -16.26 -5.89
C MET A 113 -18.06 -17.59 -5.35
N VAL A 114 -18.91 -17.55 -4.32
CA VAL A 114 -19.47 -18.75 -3.68
C VAL A 114 -20.64 -19.30 -4.50
N GLU A 115 -21.59 -18.44 -4.87
CA GLU A 115 -22.86 -18.88 -5.47
C GLU A 115 -22.74 -19.24 -6.95
N ASP A 116 -22.03 -18.44 -7.74
CA ASP A 116 -21.96 -18.59 -9.20
C ASP A 116 -20.77 -19.45 -9.63
N TYR A 117 -19.67 -19.40 -8.87
CA TYR A 117 -18.42 -20.09 -9.20
C TYR A 117 -18.09 -21.28 -8.30
N GLY A 118 -18.84 -21.48 -7.21
CA GLY A 118 -18.61 -22.59 -6.28
C GLY A 118 -17.25 -22.55 -5.57
N ILE A 119 -16.64 -21.37 -5.47
CA ILE A 119 -15.33 -21.17 -4.84
C ILE A 119 -15.52 -21.01 -3.33
N HIS A 120 -14.81 -21.82 -2.55
CA HIS A 120 -14.83 -21.72 -1.10
C HIS A 120 -13.93 -20.57 -0.62
N PRO A 121 -14.43 -19.64 0.23
CA PRO A 121 -13.63 -18.52 0.70
C PRO A 121 -12.44 -18.96 1.57
N SER A 122 -11.23 -18.62 1.13
CA SER A 122 -10.01 -18.72 1.94
C SER A 122 -9.85 -17.53 2.91
N LEU A 123 -8.89 -17.61 3.85
CA LEU A 123 -8.57 -16.51 4.78
C LEU A 123 -8.31 -15.18 4.05
N GLN A 124 -7.62 -15.22 2.90
CA GLN A 124 -7.29 -14.01 2.14
C GLN A 124 -8.54 -13.29 1.61
N HIS A 125 -9.58 -14.02 1.19
CA HIS A 125 -10.84 -13.42 0.73
C HIS A 125 -11.52 -12.68 1.88
N TYR A 126 -11.56 -13.30 3.07
CA TYR A 126 -12.10 -12.66 4.25
C TYR A 126 -11.27 -11.46 4.70
N THR A 127 -9.94 -11.55 4.69
CA THR A 127 -9.06 -10.42 5.01
C THR A 127 -9.32 -9.23 4.10
N CYS A 128 -9.49 -9.45 2.79
CA CYS A 128 -9.81 -8.37 1.85
C CYS A 128 -11.21 -7.78 2.11
N LEU A 129 -12.20 -8.62 2.40
CA LEU A 129 -13.55 -8.17 2.73
C LEU A 129 -13.58 -7.37 4.04
N LEU A 130 -12.87 -7.84 5.08
CA LEU A 130 -12.77 -7.15 6.37
C LEU A 130 -12.01 -5.84 6.25
N ASP A 131 -10.94 -5.77 5.44
CA ASP A 131 -10.25 -4.53 5.11
C ASP A 131 -11.19 -3.52 4.43
N LEU A 132 -12.00 -3.98 3.46
CA LEU A 132 -13.01 -3.16 2.78
C LEU A 132 -14.07 -2.62 3.76
N LEU A 133 -14.67 -3.50 4.57
CA LEU A 133 -15.71 -3.13 5.53
C LEU A 133 -15.17 -2.18 6.61
N GLY A 134 -13.99 -2.49 7.16
CA GLY A 134 -13.31 -1.68 8.16
C GLY A 134 -13.02 -0.27 7.65
N ARG A 135 -12.32 -0.14 6.51
CA ARG A 135 -11.97 1.16 5.93
C ARG A 135 -13.17 2.00 5.51
N SER A 136 -14.31 1.37 5.28
CA SER A 136 -15.55 2.04 4.87
C SER A 136 -16.51 2.27 6.05
N GLY A 137 -16.11 1.94 7.28
CA GLY A 137 -16.88 2.18 8.50
C GLY A 137 -17.98 1.17 8.81
N HIS A 138 -18.09 0.07 8.05
CA HIS A 138 -19.05 -1.01 8.27
C HIS A 138 -18.57 -1.98 9.36
N LEU A 139 -18.26 -1.45 10.54
CA LEU A 139 -17.61 -2.15 11.64
C LEU A 139 -18.48 -3.28 12.24
N GLU A 140 -19.80 -3.06 12.35
CA GLU A 140 -20.73 -4.06 12.88
C GLU A 140 -20.87 -5.28 11.95
N GLU A 141 -20.86 -5.03 10.64
CA GLU A 141 -20.85 -6.08 9.64
C GLU A 141 -19.52 -6.82 9.64
N ALA A 142 -18.40 -6.11 9.75
CA ALA A 142 -17.08 -6.74 9.89
C ALA A 142 -17.05 -7.68 11.09
N GLU A 143 -17.62 -7.28 12.24
CA GLU A 143 -17.74 -8.16 13.42
C GLU A 143 -18.61 -9.39 13.13
N SER A 144 -19.69 -9.22 12.36
CA SER A 144 -20.57 -10.32 11.97
C SER A 144 -19.86 -11.32 11.05
N VAL A 145 -19.08 -10.82 10.09
CA VAL A 145 -18.23 -11.63 9.21
C VAL A 145 -17.19 -12.41 10.01
N ILE A 146 -16.56 -11.81 11.02
CA ILE A 146 -15.60 -12.49 11.90
C ILE A 146 -16.24 -13.65 12.68
N LYS A 147 -17.52 -13.53 13.04
CA LYS A 147 -18.24 -14.61 13.74
C LYS A 147 -18.61 -15.77 12.80
N LEU A 148 -18.80 -15.48 11.51
CA LEU A 148 -19.21 -16.45 10.50
C LEU A 148 -18.03 -17.14 9.82
N MET A 149 -16.86 -16.50 9.79
CA MET A 149 -15.69 -17.08 9.14
C MET A 149 -15.23 -18.37 9.86
N PRO A 150 -14.78 -19.39 9.10
CA PRO A 150 -14.31 -20.66 9.67
C PRO A 150 -12.88 -20.58 10.24
N PHE A 151 -12.23 -19.41 10.14
CA PHE A 151 -10.85 -19.17 10.56
C PHE A 151 -10.80 -17.98 11.52
N LYS A 152 -9.70 -17.83 12.25
CA LYS A 152 -9.46 -16.60 13.02
C LYS A 152 -8.74 -15.58 12.14
N PRO A 153 -9.05 -14.27 12.23
CA PRO A 153 -8.26 -13.25 11.55
C PRO A 153 -6.81 -13.25 12.07
N ASP A 154 -5.89 -12.96 11.17
CA ASP A 154 -4.47 -12.79 11.48
C ASP A 154 -4.18 -11.42 12.11
N GLU A 155 -2.95 -11.24 12.61
CA GLU A 155 -2.50 -9.98 13.22
C GLU A 155 -2.74 -8.76 12.31
N PRO A 156 -2.35 -8.76 11.01
CA PRO A 156 -2.61 -7.64 10.11
C PRO A 156 -4.10 -7.29 9.95
N THR A 157 -4.99 -8.28 9.89
CA THR A 157 -6.44 -8.06 9.75
C THR A 157 -7.00 -7.36 10.99
N TRP A 158 -6.65 -7.83 12.18
CA TRP A 158 -7.07 -7.20 13.43
C TRP A 158 -6.50 -5.78 13.59
N ALA A 159 -5.23 -5.57 13.24
CA ALA A 159 -4.60 -4.24 13.29
C ALA A 159 -5.30 -3.25 12.33
N ALA A 160 -5.72 -3.71 11.15
CA ALA A 160 -6.49 -2.91 10.20
C ALA A 160 -7.88 -2.53 10.75
N LEU A 161 -8.61 -3.49 11.31
CA LEU A 161 -9.92 -3.26 11.92
C LEU A 161 -9.84 -2.34 13.14
N LEU A 162 -8.83 -2.51 13.99
CA LEU A 162 -8.58 -1.65 15.14
C LEU A 162 -8.30 -0.20 14.73
N SER A 163 -7.49 -0.03 13.68
CA SER A 163 -7.22 1.28 13.09
C SER A 163 -8.50 1.93 12.55
N ALA A 164 -9.37 1.15 11.90
CA ALA A 164 -10.68 1.62 11.44
C ALA A 164 -11.59 2.03 12.61
N CYS A 165 -11.62 1.28 13.72
CA CYS A 165 -12.40 1.68 14.90
C CYS A 165 -11.97 3.05 15.44
N LYS A 166 -10.66 3.36 15.42
CA LYS A 166 -10.14 4.69 15.80
C LYS A 166 -10.60 5.77 14.82
N GLN A 167 -10.50 5.52 13.52
CA GLN A 167 -10.93 6.45 12.47
C GLN A 167 -12.41 6.83 12.61
N TYR A 168 -13.27 5.84 12.86
CA TYR A 168 -14.72 6.02 13.02
C TYR A 168 -15.17 6.25 14.47
N ARG A 169 -14.23 6.50 15.40
CA ARG A 169 -14.47 6.81 16.82
C ARG A 169 -15.35 5.79 17.56
N ASN A 170 -15.26 4.50 17.19
CA ASN A 170 -15.99 3.42 17.86
C ASN A 170 -15.14 2.80 18.98
N ALA A 171 -15.09 3.49 20.13
CA ALA A 171 -14.25 3.09 21.26
C ALA A 171 -14.59 1.70 21.81
N LYS A 172 -15.87 1.33 21.83
CA LYS A 172 -16.34 0.01 22.31
C LYS A 172 -15.75 -1.13 21.49
N MET A 173 -15.84 -1.04 20.17
CA MET A 173 -15.30 -2.07 19.28
C MET A 173 -13.76 -2.03 19.23
N ALA A 174 -13.17 -0.83 19.35
CA ALA A 174 -11.72 -0.68 19.42
C ALA A 174 -11.12 -1.48 20.59
N ILE A 175 -11.70 -1.40 21.79
CA ILE A 175 -11.21 -2.19 22.95
C ILE A 175 -11.34 -3.68 22.66
N LYS A 176 -12.50 -4.12 22.15
CA LYS A 176 -12.74 -5.54 21.84
C LYS A 176 -11.71 -6.09 20.83
N PHE A 177 -11.45 -5.35 19.76
CA PHE A 177 -10.48 -5.75 18.74
C PHE A 177 -9.04 -5.67 19.27
N ALA A 178 -8.74 -4.69 20.12
CA ALA A 178 -7.46 -4.60 20.81
C ALA A 178 -7.21 -5.84 21.70
N ASP A 179 -8.21 -6.30 22.45
CA ASP A 179 -8.07 -7.48 23.31
C ASP A 179 -7.83 -8.76 22.49
N HIS A 180 -8.56 -8.93 21.39
CA HIS A 180 -8.31 -10.04 20.46
C HIS A 180 -6.90 -9.98 19.88
N LEU A 181 -6.46 -8.81 19.40
CA LEU A 181 -5.14 -8.62 18.82
C LEU A 181 -4.02 -8.84 19.85
N PHE A 182 -4.19 -8.32 21.07
CA PHE A 182 -3.24 -8.54 22.17
C PHE A 182 -3.13 -10.02 22.52
N SER A 183 -4.24 -10.78 22.46
CA SER A 183 -4.24 -12.22 22.75
C SER A 183 -3.43 -13.06 21.75
N LEU A 184 -3.22 -12.55 20.53
CA LEU A 184 -2.40 -13.23 19.51
C LEU A 184 -0.91 -13.18 19.82
N LYS A 185 -0.48 -12.36 20.79
CA LYS A 185 0.93 -12.03 21.06
C LYS A 185 1.62 -11.53 19.77
N PRO A 186 1.25 -10.34 19.29
CA PRO A 186 1.78 -9.76 18.06
C PRO A 186 3.31 -9.84 17.98
N GLU A 187 3.83 -10.02 16.78
CA GLU A 187 5.28 -9.98 16.57
C GLU A 187 5.75 -8.58 16.16
N GLU A 188 4.86 -7.76 15.60
CA GLU A 188 5.19 -6.42 15.11
C GLU A 188 5.17 -5.36 16.21
N PRO A 189 6.27 -4.60 16.42
CA PRO A 189 6.30 -3.47 17.35
C PRO A 189 5.21 -2.42 17.07
N SER A 190 4.89 -2.19 15.79
CA SER A 190 3.86 -1.23 15.37
C SER A 190 2.47 -1.61 15.91
N THR A 191 2.19 -2.90 16.07
CA THR A 191 0.94 -3.42 16.64
C THR A 191 0.82 -3.07 18.12
N TYR A 192 1.89 -3.20 18.90
CA TYR A 192 1.87 -2.82 20.32
C TYR A 192 1.72 -1.32 20.54
N ILE A 193 2.26 -0.49 19.65
CA ILE A 193 2.04 0.95 19.67
C ILE A 193 0.54 1.26 19.43
N LEU A 194 -0.08 0.62 18.44
CA LEU A 194 -1.51 0.77 18.16
C LEU A 194 -2.37 0.33 19.35
N LEU A 195 -2.04 -0.80 19.97
CA LEU A 195 -2.71 -1.31 21.18
C LEU A 195 -2.56 -0.34 22.35
N SER A 196 -1.34 0.12 22.64
CA SER A 196 -1.08 1.04 23.75
C SER A 196 -1.86 2.34 23.60
N ASN A 197 -1.83 2.93 22.40
CA ASN A 197 -2.57 4.16 22.11
C ASN A 197 -4.09 3.97 22.25
N THR A 198 -4.61 2.83 21.78
CA THR A 198 -6.04 2.53 21.89
C THR A 198 -6.46 2.39 23.35
N TYR A 199 -5.75 1.58 24.14
CA TYR A 199 -6.04 1.41 25.55
C TYR A 199 -5.91 2.72 26.34
N ALA A 200 -4.88 3.51 26.08
CA ALA A 200 -4.68 4.81 26.73
C ALA A 200 -5.84 5.79 26.40
N SER A 201 -6.25 5.86 25.14
CA SER A 201 -7.37 6.72 24.71
C SER A 201 -8.71 6.35 25.36
N SER A 202 -8.85 5.09 25.79
CA SER A 202 -10.03 4.57 26.48
C SER A 202 -9.88 4.54 28.02
N GLY A 203 -8.81 5.14 28.57
CA GLY A 203 -8.55 5.17 30.02
C GLY A 203 -8.07 3.85 30.64
N LEU A 204 -7.76 2.84 29.83
CA LEU A 204 -7.26 1.53 30.27
C LEU A 204 -5.73 1.56 30.44
N TRP A 205 -5.26 2.40 31.37
CA TRP A 205 -3.83 2.70 31.55
C TRP A 205 -2.97 1.48 31.88
N GLU A 206 -3.50 0.51 32.61
CA GLU A 206 -2.78 -0.75 32.91
C GLU A 206 -2.51 -1.57 31.65
N HIS A 207 -3.50 -1.71 30.77
CA HIS A 207 -3.36 -2.44 29.50
C HIS A 207 -2.40 -1.69 28.56
N ALA A 208 -2.50 -0.37 28.53
CA ALA A 208 -1.57 0.48 27.77
C ALA A 208 -0.12 0.33 28.26
N SER A 209 0.09 0.24 29.58
CA SER A 209 1.39 0.04 30.20
C SER A 209 1.97 -1.35 29.87
N LYS A 210 1.14 -2.40 29.98
CA LYS A 210 1.52 -3.78 29.60
C LYS A 210 1.97 -3.85 28.13
N ALA A 211 1.23 -3.20 27.22
CA ALA A 211 1.59 -3.13 25.81
C ALA A 211 2.95 -2.41 25.58
N ARG A 212 3.24 -1.33 26.32
CA ARG A 212 4.54 -0.63 26.25
C ARG A 212 5.69 -1.47 26.78
N HIS A 213 5.50 -2.18 27.90
CA HIS A 213 6.53 -3.06 28.44
C HIS A 213 6.85 -4.22 27.48
N LEU A 214 5.85 -4.80 26.81
CA LEU A 214 6.09 -5.81 25.79
C LEU A 214 6.78 -5.22 24.56
N LEU A 215 6.42 -4.00 24.15
CA LEU A 215 7.12 -3.27 23.10
C LEU A 215 8.61 -3.09 23.40
N GLU A 216 8.99 -2.65 24.60
CA GLU A 216 10.40 -2.47 25.01
C GLU A 216 11.20 -3.78 24.86
N SER A 217 10.59 -4.93 25.17
CA SER A 217 11.22 -6.24 24.99
C SER A 217 11.42 -6.63 23.52
N LEU A 218 10.62 -6.06 22.60
CA LEU A 218 10.68 -6.28 21.15
C LEU A 218 11.52 -5.23 20.41
N GLU A 219 11.64 -4.00 20.94
CA GLU A 219 12.33 -2.88 20.29
C GLU A 219 13.82 -3.14 20.03
N VAL A 220 14.43 -4.09 20.75
CA VAL A 220 15.78 -4.60 20.46
C VAL A 220 15.90 -5.18 19.03
N ARG A 221 14.78 -5.47 18.35
CA ARG A 221 14.72 -6.11 17.02
C ARG A 221 14.14 -5.24 15.90
N LYS A 222 13.85 -3.96 16.13
CA LYS A 222 13.10 -3.14 15.15
C LYS A 222 13.94 -2.76 13.93
N GLU A 223 13.44 -3.07 12.73
CA GLU A 223 13.99 -2.50 11.49
C GLU A 223 13.55 -1.03 11.33
N PRO A 224 14.46 -0.10 11.00
CA PRO A 224 14.10 1.29 10.74
C PRO A 224 13.27 1.43 9.46
N GLY A 225 12.39 2.43 9.42
CA GLY A 225 11.69 2.79 8.18
C GLY A 225 12.67 3.36 7.16
N TYR A 226 12.72 2.77 5.98
CA TYR A 226 13.60 3.21 4.90
C TYR A 226 12.86 3.28 3.57
N SER A 227 13.39 4.11 2.69
CA SER A 227 12.96 4.21 1.31
C SER A 227 14.17 4.12 0.41
N TYR A 228 14.02 3.44 -0.72
CA TYR A 228 15.09 3.39 -1.72
C TYR A 228 14.56 3.71 -3.12
N ILE A 229 15.47 4.20 -3.95
CA ILE A 229 15.24 4.62 -5.32
C ILE A 229 16.28 3.98 -6.23
N TYR A 230 15.83 3.48 -7.38
CA TYR A 230 16.71 2.88 -8.38
C TYR A 230 17.05 3.87 -9.49
N PHE A 231 18.33 3.92 -9.84
CA PHE A 231 18.88 4.65 -10.99
C PHE A 231 19.70 3.70 -11.85
N GLY A 232 19.09 3.14 -12.89
CA GLY A 232 19.76 2.13 -13.72
C GLY A 232 20.14 0.89 -12.90
N LYS A 233 21.45 0.66 -12.74
CA LYS A 233 22.01 -0.43 -11.94
C LYS A 233 22.29 -0.06 -10.48
N GLU A 234 22.21 1.22 -10.14
CA GLU A 234 22.48 1.72 -8.80
C GLU A 234 21.17 1.86 -8.00
N SER A 235 21.27 1.69 -6.69
CA SER A 235 20.18 1.96 -5.75
C SER A 235 20.69 2.84 -4.63
N GLN A 236 19.96 3.90 -4.33
CA GLN A 236 20.22 4.72 -3.15
C GLN A 236 19.14 4.46 -2.10
N MET A 237 19.58 4.19 -0.88
CA MET A 237 18.72 3.98 0.27
C MET A 237 18.80 5.20 1.20
N PHE A 238 17.66 5.50 1.83
CA PHE A 238 17.49 6.59 2.79
C PHE A 238 16.78 6.06 4.01
N TYR A 239 17.34 6.31 5.20
CA TYR A 239 16.68 6.05 6.46
C TYR A 239 16.02 7.31 7.01
N ALA A 240 14.91 7.15 7.74
CA ALA A 240 14.31 8.26 8.46
C ALA A 240 15.31 8.81 9.49
N GLY A 241 15.50 10.13 9.53
CA GLY A 241 16.46 10.75 10.44
C GLY A 241 17.93 10.72 9.98
N GLU A 242 18.24 10.12 8.83
CA GLU A 242 19.61 9.99 8.35
C GLU A 242 20.23 11.33 7.97
N THR A 243 21.46 11.56 8.44
CA THR A 243 22.20 12.82 8.22
C THR A 243 23.42 12.66 7.31
N SER A 244 23.82 11.44 6.96
CA SER A 244 25.04 11.13 6.22
C SER A 244 24.73 10.80 4.77
N HIS A 245 24.69 11.81 3.88
CA HIS A 245 24.57 11.58 2.45
C HIS A 245 25.42 12.60 1.66
N PRO A 246 26.16 12.20 0.61
CA PRO A 246 27.02 13.13 -0.14
C PRO A 246 26.28 14.32 -0.77
N MET A 247 24.99 14.15 -1.08
CA MET A 247 24.12 15.20 -1.62
C MET A 247 23.16 15.80 -0.59
N LYS A 248 23.42 15.61 0.71
CA LYS A 248 22.56 16.09 1.79
C LYS A 248 22.12 17.53 1.57
N ASP A 249 23.05 18.47 1.46
CA ASP A 249 22.70 19.89 1.41
C ASP A 249 21.80 20.24 0.22
N LYS A 250 22.01 19.57 -0.92
CA LYS A 250 21.14 19.74 -2.11
C LYS A 250 19.75 19.16 -1.90
N ILE A 251 19.65 17.97 -1.28
CA ILE A 251 18.38 17.31 -0.97
C ILE A 251 17.58 18.18 0.01
N PHE A 252 18.21 18.63 1.10
CA PHE A 252 17.58 19.48 2.10
C PHE A 252 17.22 20.86 1.54
N GLY A 253 18.07 21.45 0.71
CA GLY A 253 17.76 22.69 -0.01
C GLY A 253 16.48 22.56 -0.83
N LEU A 254 16.38 21.52 -1.67
CA LEU A 254 15.19 21.28 -2.48
C LEU A 254 13.95 21.00 -1.61
N LEU A 255 14.07 20.19 -0.55
CA LEU A 255 12.94 19.91 0.34
C LEU A 255 12.42 21.16 1.04
N ASN A 256 13.31 22.08 1.44
CA ASN A 256 12.92 23.36 2.02
C ASN A 256 12.19 24.25 1.01
N GLU A 257 12.68 24.32 -0.24
CA GLU A 257 12.02 25.05 -1.32
C GLU A 257 10.61 24.50 -1.59
N LEU A 258 10.48 23.16 -1.65
CA LEU A 258 9.20 22.48 -1.81
C LEU A 258 8.28 22.73 -0.61
N ASP A 259 8.78 22.68 0.63
CA ASP A 259 7.98 22.94 1.83
C ASP A 259 7.41 24.36 1.85
N VAL A 260 8.22 25.36 1.50
CA VAL A 260 7.77 26.75 1.37
C VAL A 260 6.65 26.87 0.32
N GLU A 261 6.83 26.28 -0.86
CA GLU A 261 5.82 26.32 -1.92
C GLU A 261 4.55 25.54 -1.53
N MET A 262 4.67 24.38 -0.90
CA MET A 262 3.54 23.62 -0.38
C MET A 262 2.75 24.43 0.66
N ARG A 263 3.42 25.09 1.60
CA ARG A 263 2.77 25.94 2.62
C ARG A 263 2.06 27.14 2.00
N ARG A 264 2.62 27.75 0.94
CA ARG A 264 1.93 28.80 0.16
C ARG A 264 0.63 28.30 -0.48
N ARG A 265 0.58 27.01 -0.85
CA ARG A 265 -0.61 26.32 -1.36
C ARG A 265 -1.54 25.79 -0.27
N GLY A 266 -1.28 26.10 1.00
CA GLY A 266 -2.14 25.74 2.13
C GLY A 266 -1.80 24.40 2.81
N TYR A 267 -0.64 23.80 2.52
CA TYR A 267 -0.17 22.62 3.26
C TYR A 267 0.10 22.96 4.72
N VAL A 268 -0.44 22.13 5.62
CA VAL A 268 -0.14 22.13 7.05
C VAL A 268 0.28 20.72 7.44
N PRO A 269 1.47 20.51 8.04
CA PRO A 269 1.91 19.18 8.47
C PRO A 269 0.94 18.55 9.46
N ASP A 270 0.56 17.29 9.21
CA ASP A 270 -0.28 16.54 10.14
C ASP A 270 0.57 15.78 11.17
N THR A 271 0.83 16.44 12.30
CA THR A 271 1.65 15.90 13.40
C THR A 271 0.99 14.74 14.16
N SER A 272 -0.27 14.40 13.86
CA SER A 272 -0.96 13.27 14.48
C SER A 272 -0.37 11.91 14.08
N TYR A 273 0.37 11.85 12.97
CA TYR A 273 1.08 10.65 12.53
C TYR A 273 2.40 10.38 13.28
N ILE A 274 2.87 11.32 14.09
CA ILE A 274 4.04 11.13 14.96
C ILE A 274 3.57 10.73 16.36
N LEU A 275 3.80 9.46 16.68
CA LEU A 275 3.29 8.81 17.89
C LEU A 275 4.13 9.10 19.14
N HIS A 276 5.33 9.67 18.99
CA HIS A 276 6.15 10.08 20.12
C HIS A 276 5.55 11.31 20.83
N ASN A 277 5.56 11.31 22.16
CA ASN A 277 5.19 12.47 22.98
C ASN A 277 6.35 13.48 23.02
N THR A 278 6.65 14.07 21.86
CA THR A 278 7.58 15.19 21.72
C THR A 278 6.80 16.49 21.46
N ASP A 279 7.49 17.62 21.57
CA ASP A 279 6.92 18.91 21.22
C ASP A 279 6.51 18.97 19.73
N HIS A 280 5.59 19.88 19.41
CA HIS A 280 5.02 19.97 18.07
C HIS A 280 6.07 20.28 16.99
N GLN A 281 7.09 21.09 17.30
CA GLN A 281 8.13 21.46 16.34
C GLN A 281 9.01 20.26 16.01
N GLU A 282 9.35 19.45 17.00
CA GLU A 282 10.09 18.21 16.80
C GLU A 282 9.27 17.18 16.01
N LYS A 283 7.94 17.12 16.19
CA LYS A 283 7.06 16.28 15.35
C LYS A 283 7.06 16.72 13.89
N GLU A 284 6.94 18.01 13.61
CA GLU A 284 7.05 18.54 12.24
C GLU A 284 8.41 18.21 11.62
N ARG A 285 9.48 18.36 12.40
CA ARG A 285 10.82 18.00 11.97
C ARG A 285 10.93 16.51 11.64
N GLN A 286 10.39 15.63 12.46
CA GLN A 286 10.42 14.19 12.16
C GLN A 286 9.68 13.84 10.86
N LEU A 287 8.51 14.44 10.62
CA LEU A 287 7.77 14.27 9.36
C LEU A 287 8.58 14.73 8.13
N PHE A 288 9.26 15.86 8.26
CA PHE A 288 10.13 16.39 7.19
C PHE A 288 11.27 15.42 6.84
N TRP A 289 11.73 14.63 7.82
CA TRP A 289 12.85 13.70 7.70
C TRP A 289 12.43 12.27 7.33
N HIS A 290 11.16 12.06 6.97
CA HIS A 290 10.72 10.76 6.47
C HIS A 290 11.47 10.36 5.20
N SER A 291 11.87 9.09 5.13
CA SER A 291 12.75 8.57 4.08
C SER A 291 12.16 8.72 2.67
N GLU A 292 10.84 8.70 2.52
CA GLU A 292 10.18 8.90 1.22
C GLU A 292 10.46 10.29 0.65
N ARG A 293 10.45 11.32 1.50
CA ARG A 293 10.70 12.70 1.09
C ARG A 293 12.15 12.85 0.61
N LEU A 294 13.08 12.28 1.37
CA LEU A 294 14.51 12.25 1.00
C LEU A 294 14.70 11.53 -0.34
N ALA A 295 14.09 10.36 -0.50
CA ALA A 295 14.16 9.57 -1.73
C ALA A 295 13.54 10.30 -2.94
N VAL A 296 12.41 10.99 -2.76
CA VAL A 296 11.80 11.81 -3.83
C VAL A 296 12.68 12.98 -4.20
N ALA A 297 13.19 13.74 -3.24
CA ALA A 297 14.04 14.90 -3.50
C ALA A 297 15.33 14.48 -4.21
N TYR A 298 15.96 13.39 -3.77
CA TYR A 298 17.09 12.79 -4.50
C TYR A 298 16.68 12.36 -5.91
N GLY A 299 15.51 11.73 -6.04
CA GLY A 299 14.85 11.39 -7.29
C GLY A 299 14.82 12.57 -8.27
N ILE A 300 14.24 13.70 -7.84
CA ILE A 300 14.09 14.92 -8.62
C ILE A 300 15.45 15.45 -9.06
N LEU A 301 16.43 15.52 -8.15
CA LEU A 301 17.75 16.10 -8.41
C LEU A 301 18.60 15.28 -9.39
N LYS A 302 18.46 13.96 -9.39
CA LYS A 302 19.33 13.05 -10.16
C LYS A 302 18.76 12.61 -11.50
N SER A 303 17.43 12.63 -11.67
CA SER A 303 16.78 12.17 -12.89
C SER A 303 16.53 13.32 -13.86
N VAL A 304 16.56 12.99 -15.15
CA VAL A 304 16.21 13.93 -16.24
C VAL A 304 14.75 14.39 -16.07
N PRO A 305 14.45 15.69 -16.27
CA PRO A 305 13.07 16.19 -16.26
C PRO A 305 12.12 15.33 -17.11
N GLY A 306 10.89 15.13 -16.63
CA GLY A 306 9.88 14.28 -17.27
C GLY A 306 9.99 12.79 -16.95
N THR A 307 11.10 12.31 -16.37
CA THR A 307 11.22 10.89 -15.96
C THR A 307 10.27 10.58 -14.79
N VAL A 308 9.64 9.41 -14.78
CA VAL A 308 8.84 8.95 -13.62
C VAL A 308 9.78 8.58 -12.47
N ILE A 309 9.54 9.17 -11.29
CA ILE A 309 10.32 8.89 -10.08
C ILE A 309 9.73 7.67 -9.38
N ARG A 310 10.53 6.62 -9.16
CA ARG A 310 10.06 5.35 -8.58
C ARG A 310 10.76 5.06 -7.27
N ILE A 311 9.98 4.90 -6.20
CA ILE A 311 10.47 4.68 -4.84
C ILE A 311 9.79 3.46 -4.26
N VAL A 312 10.53 2.71 -3.46
CA VAL A 312 9.98 1.64 -2.63
C VAL A 312 10.25 1.96 -1.17
N LYS A 313 9.21 1.83 -0.35
CA LYS A 313 9.23 1.96 1.10
C LYS A 313 8.93 0.61 1.73
N ASN A 314 9.68 0.25 2.78
CA ASN A 314 9.45 -1.01 3.51
C ASN A 314 8.19 -0.99 4.40
N LEU A 315 7.77 0.20 4.84
CA LEU A 315 6.56 0.41 5.64
C LEU A 315 5.45 1.07 4.80
N ARG A 316 4.24 1.16 5.36
CA ARG A 316 3.15 1.96 4.77
C ARG A 316 3.54 3.45 4.78
N VAL A 317 3.25 4.17 3.70
CA VAL A 317 3.44 5.63 3.63
C VAL A 317 2.45 6.30 4.59
N CYS A 318 2.89 7.24 5.43
CA CYS A 318 1.98 7.95 6.35
C CYS A 318 1.09 8.96 5.60
N GLY A 319 -0.06 9.33 6.18
CA GLY A 319 -1.03 10.21 5.51
C GLY A 319 -0.48 11.61 5.17
N ASP A 320 0.38 12.15 6.03
CA ASP A 320 1.07 13.41 5.79
C ASP A 320 2.05 13.32 4.60
N CYS A 321 2.88 12.26 4.54
CA CYS A 321 3.74 12.02 3.38
C CYS A 321 2.94 11.76 2.10
N HIS A 322 1.82 11.05 2.18
CA HIS A 322 0.92 10.86 1.05
C HIS A 322 0.43 12.21 0.50
N THR A 323 0.04 13.14 1.37
CA THR A 323 -0.35 14.51 1.00
C THR A 323 0.80 15.29 0.38
N VAL A 324 1.99 15.24 0.98
CA VAL A 324 3.18 15.91 0.46
C VAL A 324 3.57 15.38 -0.91
N LEU A 325 3.52 14.07 -1.14
CA LEU A 325 3.86 13.47 -2.43
C LEU A 325 2.88 13.91 -3.54
N LYS A 326 1.59 14.06 -3.24
CA LYS A 326 0.63 14.68 -4.17
C LYS A 326 1.07 16.09 -4.54
N LEU A 327 1.35 16.94 -3.55
CA LEU A 327 1.75 18.33 -3.78
C LEU A 327 3.07 18.44 -4.54
N ILE A 328 4.08 17.63 -4.19
CA ILE A 328 5.35 17.60 -4.92
C ILE A 328 5.10 17.22 -6.38
N SER A 329 4.30 16.18 -6.65
CA SER A 329 4.00 15.76 -8.04
C SER A 329 3.37 16.88 -8.87
N ASP A 330 2.55 17.74 -8.25
CA ASP A 330 1.95 18.92 -8.87
C ASP A 330 2.97 20.06 -9.05
N ILE A 331 3.75 20.38 -8.02
CA ILE A 331 4.73 21.47 -8.07
C ILE A 331 5.79 21.20 -9.15
N VAL A 332 6.33 19.98 -9.19
CA VAL A 332 7.41 19.63 -10.13
C VAL A 332 6.89 19.13 -11.48
N GLN A 333 5.56 18.96 -11.63
CA GLN A 333 4.90 18.44 -12.83
C GLN A 333 5.48 17.10 -13.31
N ARG A 334 5.68 16.17 -12.36
CA ARG A 334 6.21 14.81 -12.65
C ARG A 334 5.43 13.75 -11.92
N GLU A 335 5.31 12.59 -12.56
CA GLU A 335 4.74 11.42 -11.91
C GLU A 335 5.74 10.83 -10.91
N ILE A 336 5.24 10.56 -9.70
CA ILE A 336 5.96 9.87 -8.64
C ILE A 336 5.20 8.59 -8.33
N VAL A 337 5.87 7.45 -8.40
CA VAL A 337 5.32 6.15 -8.05
C VAL A 337 6.00 5.67 -6.78
N VAL A 338 5.23 5.51 -5.71
CA VAL A 338 5.72 4.95 -4.46
C VAL A 338 5.06 3.61 -4.21
N ARG A 339 5.87 2.55 -4.17
CA ARG A 339 5.45 1.25 -3.65
C ARG A 339 5.67 1.25 -2.14
N ASP A 340 4.61 1.09 -1.37
CA ASP A 340 4.71 0.87 0.06
C ASP A 340 4.59 -0.62 0.41
N ALA A 341 4.53 -0.94 1.70
CA ALA A 341 4.39 -2.33 2.16
C ALA A 341 3.13 -3.06 1.62
N LYS A 342 2.11 -2.32 1.20
CA LYS A 342 0.81 -2.85 0.79
C LYS A 342 0.55 -2.70 -0.71
N ARG A 343 0.86 -1.55 -1.31
CA ARG A 343 0.41 -1.18 -2.67
C ARG A 343 1.28 -0.12 -3.36
N TYR A 344 0.97 0.18 -4.61
CA TYR A 344 1.53 1.31 -5.35
C TYR A 344 0.61 2.52 -5.26
N HIS A 345 1.25 3.68 -5.15
CA HIS A 345 0.62 4.98 -5.20
C HIS A 345 1.20 5.75 -6.38
N HIS A 346 0.35 6.11 -7.34
CA HIS A 346 0.73 6.95 -8.47
C HIS A 346 0.32 8.39 -8.20
N PHE A 347 1.28 9.24 -7.88
CA PHE A 347 1.08 10.67 -7.66
C PHE A 347 1.32 11.42 -8.97
N LYS A 348 0.28 12.08 -9.48
CA LYS A 348 0.33 12.85 -10.73
C LYS A 348 -0.65 14.02 -10.67
N GLY A 349 -0.14 15.23 -10.89
CA GLY A 349 -0.96 16.45 -10.93
C GLY A 349 -1.78 16.66 -9.65
N GLY A 350 -1.17 16.42 -8.48
CA GLY A 350 -1.82 16.64 -7.19
C GLY A 350 -2.79 15.55 -6.75
N LYS A 351 -2.94 14.47 -7.53
CA LYS A 351 -3.84 13.35 -7.23
C LYS A 351 -3.04 12.06 -7.03
N CYS A 352 -3.62 11.11 -6.31
CA CYS A 352 -3.10 9.76 -6.15
C CYS A 352 -4.06 8.74 -6.77
N SER A 353 -3.54 7.65 -7.34
CA SER A 353 -4.36 6.53 -7.86
C SER A 353 -5.28 5.89 -6.81
N CYS A 354 -5.03 6.07 -5.51
CA CYS A 354 -5.88 5.55 -4.45
C CYS A 354 -7.10 6.43 -4.10
N ASN A 355 -7.31 7.56 -4.79
CA ASN A 355 -8.43 8.49 -4.55
C ASN A 355 -8.57 8.94 -3.07
N ASP A 356 -7.44 9.07 -2.36
CA ASP A 356 -7.38 9.42 -0.94
C ASP A 356 -8.10 8.44 0.01
N PHE A 357 -8.45 7.25 -0.50
CA PHE A 357 -8.88 6.11 0.31
C PHE A 357 -7.63 5.41 0.87
N TRP A 358 -6.87 6.19 1.66
CA TRP A 358 -5.49 5.93 2.06
C TRP A 358 -5.35 4.78 3.04
#